data_AF-A0A2N3PI86-F1
#
_entry.id   AF-A0A2N3PI86-F1
#
_cell.length_a   1.000
_cell.length_b   1.000
_cell.length_c   1.000
_cell.angle_alpha   90.00
_cell.angle_beta   90.00
_cell.angle_gamma   90.00
#
_symmetry.space_group_name_H-M   'P 1'
#
loop_
_entity.id
_entity.type
_entity.pdbx_description
1 polymer ?
#
loop_
_entity_poly.entity_id
_entity_poly.type
_entity_poly.pdbx_seq_one_letter_code
_entity_poly.pdbx_strand_id
1 'polypeptide(L)'
;MKRFDLRHLKSNFCGRLEEILQTGLEVGEVGIFLFEVGDFENVQKSADMVKKNGDTLLNSLRFNEVDWTIIVRKENMESKNLETQKASL
;
A
#
# COMPACT_ATOMS: atom_id res chain seq x y z
N MET A 1 5.68 -7.75 -11.19
CA MET A 1 5.26 -7.98 -9.78
C MET A 1 6.51 -7.94 -8.94
N LYS A 2 6.55 -7.05 -7.95
CA LYS A 2 7.69 -6.87 -7.03
C LYS A 2 7.26 -7.13 -5.59
N ARG A 3 8.20 -7.63 -4.78
CA ARG A 3 7.99 -7.87 -3.35
C ARG A 3 8.91 -6.97 -2.56
N PHE A 4 8.39 -6.35 -1.51
CA PHE A 4 9.12 -5.44 -0.63
C PHE A 4 8.94 -5.89 0.81
N ASP A 5 10.06 -6.19 1.47
CA ASP A 5 10.08 -6.52 2.90
C ASP A 5 10.37 -5.26 3.72
N LEU A 6 9.37 -4.83 4.48
CA LEU A 6 9.41 -3.64 5.32
C LEU A 6 9.46 -3.97 6.82
N ARG A 7 9.58 -5.25 7.20
CA ARG A 7 9.54 -5.67 8.62
C ARG A 7 10.64 -5.03 9.45
N HIS A 8 11.81 -4.81 8.85
CA HIS A 8 12.94 -4.11 9.47
C HIS A 8 12.60 -2.68 9.94
N LEU A 9 11.52 -2.08 9.44
CA LEU A 9 11.06 -0.73 9.80
C LEU A 9 10.06 -0.72 10.96
N LYS A 10 9.52 -1.88 11.36
CA LYS A 10 8.51 -2.02 12.42
C LYS A 10 7.35 -1.04 12.18
N SER A 11 6.98 -0.23 13.18
CA SER A 11 5.91 0.77 13.08
C SER A 11 6.22 1.97 12.16
N ASN A 12 7.48 2.14 11.71
CA ASN A 12 7.90 3.28 10.89
C ASN A 12 7.89 2.98 9.38
N PHE A 13 7.20 1.93 8.93
CA PHE A 13 7.21 1.50 7.53
C PHE A 13 6.44 2.41 6.56
N CYS A 14 5.51 3.24 7.05
CA CYS A 14 4.61 4.03 6.21
C CYS A 14 5.34 4.96 5.23
N GLY A 15 6.43 5.61 5.67
CA GLY A 15 7.22 6.49 4.79
C GLY A 15 7.88 5.74 3.63
N ARG A 16 8.41 4.54 3.91
CA ARG A 16 8.99 3.68 2.87
C ARG A 16 7.94 3.11 1.92
N LEU A 17 6.76 2.78 2.44
CA LEU A 17 5.62 2.36 1.63
C LEU A 17 5.23 3.47 0.63
N GLU A 18 5.06 4.70 1.09
CA GLU A 18 4.71 5.85 0.23
C GLU A 18 5.76 6.09 -0.86
N GLU A 19 7.05 6.06 -0.52
CA GLU A 19 8.15 6.23 -1.46
C GLU A 19 8.13 5.17 -2.59
N ILE A 20 7.93 3.90 -2.22
CA ILE A 20 7.87 2.80 -3.20
C ILE A 20 6.60 2.91 -4.06
N LEU A 21 5.47 3.28 -3.48
CA LEU A 21 4.25 3.51 -4.25
C LEU A 21 4.45 4.67 -5.25
N GLN A 22 5.23 5.69 -4.92
CA GLN A 22 5.48 6.82 -5.84
C GLN A 22 6.50 6.49 -6.93
N THR A 23 7.59 5.80 -6.59
CA THR A 23 8.76 5.68 -7.49
C THR A 23 9.20 4.25 -7.80
N GLY A 24 8.80 3.27 -6.98
CA GLY A 24 9.28 1.88 -7.07
C GLY A 24 8.45 0.94 -7.94
N LEU A 25 7.26 1.37 -8.39
CA LEU A 25 6.33 0.59 -9.22
C LEU A 25 5.98 1.33 -10.51
N GLU A 26 5.96 0.60 -11.61
CA GLU A 26 5.44 1.09 -12.89
C GLU A 26 3.91 1.02 -12.91
N VAL A 27 3.26 1.84 -13.75
CA VAL A 27 1.79 1.82 -13.92
C VAL A 27 1.33 0.43 -14.35
N GLY A 28 0.32 -0.11 -13.68
CA GLY A 28 -0.20 -1.46 -13.87
C GLY A 28 0.61 -2.55 -13.16
N GLU A 29 1.78 -2.23 -12.61
CA GLU A 29 2.57 -3.18 -11.84
C GLU A 29 1.95 -3.45 -10.46
N VAL A 30 2.07 -4.70 -10.01
CA VAL A 30 1.65 -5.14 -8.68
C VAL A 30 2.84 -5.20 -7.73
N GLY A 31 2.71 -4.51 -6.60
CA GLY A 31 3.60 -4.59 -5.44
C GLY A 31 3.00 -5.41 -4.31
N ILE A 32 3.80 -6.30 -3.71
CA ILE A 32 3.46 -7.01 -2.47
C ILE A 32 4.35 -6.45 -1.37
N PHE A 33 3.74 -5.95 -0.30
CA PHE A 33 4.44 -5.33 0.82
C PHE A 33 4.21 -6.17 2.07
N LEU A 34 5.31 -6.62 2.69
CA LEU A 34 5.30 -7.39 3.93
C LEU A 34 5.79 -6.48 5.07
N PHE A 35 5.01 -6.38 6.14
CA PHE A 35 5.35 -5.57 7.32
C PHE A 35 4.85 -6.24 8.61
N GLU A 36 5.40 -5.81 9.75
CA GLU A 36 4.98 -6.30 11.07
C GLU A 36 3.78 -5.49 11.58
N VAL A 37 2.75 -6.19 12.03
CA VAL A 37 1.63 -5.68 12.83
C VAL A 37 2.07 -5.70 14.29
N GLY A 38 2.78 -4.65 14.68
CA GLY A 38 3.00 -4.33 16.10
C GLY A 38 1.79 -3.65 16.74
N ASP A 39 0.99 -2.96 15.92
CA ASP A 39 -0.26 -2.29 16.28
C ASP A 39 -1.24 -2.49 15.12
N PHE A 40 -2.49 -2.87 15.41
CA PHE A 40 -3.53 -3.04 14.38
C PHE A 40 -3.76 -1.75 13.56
N GLU A 41 -3.43 -0.58 14.12
CA GLU A 41 -3.45 0.69 13.39
C GLU A 41 -2.57 0.68 12.13
N ASN A 42 -1.49 -0.10 12.10
CA ASN A 42 -0.58 -0.17 10.94
C ASN A 42 -1.29 -0.69 9.69
N VAL A 43 -2.23 -1.61 9.83
CA VAL A 43 -3.01 -2.13 8.70
C VAL A 43 -3.88 -1.02 8.11
N GLN A 44 -4.58 -0.26 8.95
CA GLN A 44 -5.42 0.84 8.49
C GLN A 44 -4.57 1.96 7.84
N LYS A 45 -3.46 2.36 8.48
CA LYS A 45 -2.53 3.36 7.92
C LYS A 45 -2.00 2.94 6.54
N SER A 46 -1.72 1.65 6.35
CA SER A 46 -1.27 1.14 5.04
C SER A 46 -2.35 1.25 3.97
N ALA A 47 -3.61 0.95 4.30
CA ALA A 47 -4.74 1.07 3.38
C ALA A 47 -5.04 2.54 3.03
N ASP A 48 -5.02 3.42 4.04
CA ASP A 48 -5.20 4.86 3.86
C ASP A 48 -4.12 5.44 2.97
N MET A 49 -2.86 4.98 3.12
CA MET A 49 -1.75 5.42 2.26
C MET A 49 -1.94 5.01 0.80
N VAL A 50 -2.36 3.77 0.56
CA VAL A 50 -2.65 3.27 -0.80
C VAL A 50 -3.75 4.11 -1.46
N LYS A 51 -4.84 4.37 -0.71
CA LYS A 51 -5.94 5.21 -1.16
C LYS A 51 -5.51 6.67 -1.39
N LYS A 52 -4.73 7.25 -0.49
CA LYS A 52 -4.17 8.61 -0.62
C LYS A 52 -3.29 8.73 -1.88
N ASN A 53 -2.53 7.69 -2.20
CA ASN A 53 -1.75 7.67 -3.44
C ASN A 53 -2.60 7.42 -4.69
N GLY A 54 -3.90 7.08 -4.53
CA GLY A 54 -4.82 6.74 -5.60
C GLY A 54 -4.50 5.41 -6.28
N ASP A 55 -3.81 4.50 -5.59
CA ASP A 55 -3.55 3.16 -6.09
C ASP A 55 -4.60 2.17 -5.58
N THR A 56 -4.73 1.01 -6.24
CA THR A 56 -5.73 0.02 -5.86
C THR A 56 -5.15 -0.98 -4.86
N LEU A 57 -5.76 -1.06 -3.66
CA LEU A 57 -5.53 -2.17 -2.73
C LEU A 57 -6.28 -3.42 -3.22
N LEU A 58 -5.55 -4.41 -3.72
CA LEU A 58 -6.12 -5.65 -4.24
C LEU A 58 -6.40 -6.67 -3.14
N ASN A 59 -5.53 -6.72 -2.12
CA ASN A 59 -5.69 -7.65 -1.01
C ASN A 59 -4.98 -7.15 0.24
N SER A 60 -5.45 -7.61 1.39
CA SER A 60 -4.88 -7.37 2.72
C SER A 60 -5.01 -8.67 3.51
N LEU A 61 -3.88 -9.32 3.75
CA LEU A 61 -3.82 -10.67 4.32
C LEU A 61 -2.87 -10.73 5.50
N ARG A 62 -3.38 -11.22 6.62
CA ARG A 62 -2.59 -11.64 7.77
C ARG A 62 -1.89 -12.95 7.43
N PHE A 63 -0.56 -12.97 7.50
CA PHE A 63 0.22 -14.18 7.24
C PHE A 63 0.41 -15.01 8.51
N ASN A 64 0.72 -14.36 9.64
CA ASN A 64 0.78 -14.98 10.97
C ASN A 64 0.41 -13.95 12.04
N GLU A 65 0.74 -14.21 13.31
CA GLU A 65 0.37 -13.31 14.41
C GLU A 65 0.97 -11.90 14.27
N VAL A 66 2.16 -11.79 13.68
CA VAL A 66 2.96 -10.57 13.57
C VAL A 66 3.05 -10.08 12.13
N ASP A 67 3.10 -10.95 11.13
CA ASP A 67 3.35 -10.60 9.74
C ASP A 67 2.05 -10.32 8.97
N TRP A 68 2.05 -9.21 8.23
CA TRP A 68 0.93 -8.79 7.37
C TRP A 68 1.41 -8.42 5.98
N THR A 69 0.58 -8.75 4.99
CA THR A 69 0.83 -8.44 3.59
C THR A 69 -0.29 -7.62 2.98
N ILE A 70 0.08 -6.60 2.21
CA ILE A 70 -0.85 -5.92 1.31
C ILE A 70 -0.39 -6.10 -0.13
N ILE A 71 -1.36 -6.24 -1.03
CA ILE A 71 -1.13 -6.35 -2.47
C ILE A 71 -1.72 -5.11 -3.11
N VAL A 72 -0.90 -4.33 -3.80
CA VAL A 72 -1.27 -3.04 -4.37
C VAL A 72 -0.97 -3.04 -5.85
N ARG A 73 -1.89 -2.54 -6.67
CA ARG A 73 -1.65 -2.25 -8.08
C ARG A 73 -1.47 -0.75 -8.26
N LYS A 74 -0.36 -0.37 -8.90
CA LYS A 74 -0.08 1.02 -9.26
C LYS A 74 -1.04 1.48 -10.34
N GLU A 75 -1.77 2.56 -10.08
CA GLU A 75 -2.69 3.13 -11.07
C GLU A 75 -2.05 4.27 -11.85
N ASN A 76 -2.60 4.53 -13.03
CA ASN A 76 -2.22 5.69 -13.84
C ASN A 76 -2.87 6.98 -13.29
N MET A 77 -2.46 8.14 -13.80
CA MET A 77 -2.96 9.43 -13.33
C MET A 77 -4.45 9.65 -13.66
N GLU A 78 -4.94 9.11 -14.78
CA GLU A 78 -6.34 9.23 -15.20
C GLU A 78 -7.29 8.51 -14.23
N SER A 79 -6.97 7.26 -13.85
CA SER A 79 -7.72 6.48 -12.86
C SER A 79 -7.80 7.20 -11.52
N LYS A 80 -6.69 7.82 -11.08
CA LYS A 80 -6.61 8.57 -9.81
C LYS A 80 -7.53 9.78 -9.77
N ASN A 81 -7.57 10.53 -10.86
CA ASN A 81 -8.44 11.70 -10.98
C ASN A 81 -9.92 11.31 -10.97
N LEU A 82 -10.26 10.16 -11.58
CA LEU A 82 -11.62 9.63 -11.60
C LEU A 82 -12.12 9.22 -10.21
N GLU A 83 -11.28 8.56 -9.41
CA GLU A 83 -11.63 8.21 -8.03
C GLU A 83 -11.79 9.44 -7.13
N THR A 84 -10.91 10.43 -7.29
CA THR A 84 -10.96 11.68 -6.50
C THR A 84 -12.24 12.47 -6.78
N GLN A 85 -12.68 12.52 -8.05
CA GLN A 85 -13.96 13.15 -8.41
C GLN A 85 -15.17 12.40 -7.82
N LYS A 86 -15.16 11.06 -7.85
CA LYS A 86 -16.23 10.26 -7.24
C LYS A 86 -16.33 10.44 -5.72
N ALA A 87 -15.21 10.63 -5.04
CA ALA A 87 -15.18 10.84 -3.60
C ALA A 87 -15.61 12.26 -3.17
N SER A 88 -15.72 13.21 -4.12
CA SER A 88 -16.08 14.61 -3.87
C SER A 88 -17.54 14.94 -4.22
N LEU A 89 -18.32 13.94 -4.65
CA LEU A 89 -19.75 14.01 -4.99
C LEU A 89 -20.56 13.31 -3.90
#